data_AF-W2URN6-F1
#
_entry.id   AF-W2URN6-F1
#
_cell.length_a   1.000
_cell.length_b   1.000
_cell.length_c   1.000
_cell.angle_alpha   90.00
_cell.angle_beta   90.00
_cell.angle_gamma   90.00
#
_symmetry.space_group_name_H-M   'P 1'
#
loop_
_entity.id
_entity.type
_entity.pdbx_description
1 polymer ?
#
loop_
_entity_poly.entity_id
_entity_poly.type
_entity_poly.pdbx_seq_one_letter_code
_entity_poly.pdbx_strand_id
1 'polypeptide(L)' 'MKYCRILLTCIVVTISLQTLYSQSGNKSVFVLVHGTWGGGWAFKEVDSLLSENGNIVYRPTLTGQGERVHFIIT' A
#
# COMPACT_ATOMS: atom_id res chain seq x y z
N MET A 1 -39.37 -18.93 24.00
CA MET A 1 -39.44 -17.70 23.16
C MET A 1 -38.55 -16.54 23.62
N LYS A 2 -38.28 -16.36 24.92
CA LYS A 2 -37.41 -15.27 25.44
C LYS A 2 -35.94 -15.39 24.98
N TYR A 3 -35.40 -16.61 24.96
CA TYR A 3 -34.02 -16.89 24.50
C TYR A 3 -33.77 -16.51 23.04
N CYS A 4 -34.78 -16.65 22.17
CA CYS A 4 -34.65 -16.28 20.76
C CYS A 4 -34.52 -14.75 20.58
N ARG A 5 -35.25 -13.96 21.38
CA ARG A 5 -35.13 -12.48 21.38
C ARG A 5 -33.76 -12.02 21.91
N ILE A 6 -33.26 -12.65 22.96
CA ILE A 6 -31.93 -12.35 23.53
C ILE A 6 -30.82 -12.69 22.52
N LEU A 7 -30.90 -13.87 21.90
CA LEU A 7 -29.96 -14.30 20.87
C LEU A 7 -29.96 -13.31 19.68
N LEU A 8 -31.14 -12.91 19.21
CA LEU A 8 -31.27 -11.97 18.10
C LEU A 8 -30.67 -10.60 18.44
N THR A 9 -30.88 -10.11 19.66
CA THR A 9 -30.28 -8.83 20.11
C THR A 9 -28.76 -8.92 20.23
N CYS A 10 -28.22 -10.03 20.73
CA CYS A 10 -26.77 -10.22 20.81
C CYS A 10 -26.13 -10.24 19.41
N ILE A 11 -26.75 -10.92 18.44
CA ILE A 11 -26.28 -10.97 17.06
C ILE A 11 -26.26 -9.57 16.43
N VAL A 12 -27.34 -8.80 16.59
CA VAL A 12 -27.43 -7.42 16.07
C VAL A 12 -26.35 -6.53 16.70
N VAL A 13 -26.14 -6.61 18.01
CA VAL A 13 -25.10 -5.85 18.71
C VAL A 13 -23.70 -6.23 18.21
N THR A 14 -23.41 -7.51 18.00
CA THR A 14 -22.10 -7.95 17.49
C THR A 14 -21.82 -7.47 16.06
N ILE A 15 -22.85 -7.42 15.20
CA ILE A 15 -22.72 -6.92 13.82
C ILE A 15 -22.47 -5.41 13.83
N SER A 16 -23.19 -4.65 14.67
CA SER A 16 -22.96 -3.20 14.79
C SER A 16 -21.55 -2.87 15.31
N LEU A 17 -20.99 -3.71 16.19
CA LEU A 17 -19.62 -3.57 16.68
C LEU A 17 -18.58 -3.83 15.58
N GLN A 18 -18.82 -4.76 14.64
CA GLN A 18 -17.90 -5.03 13.53
C GLN A 18 -17.69 -3.81 12.62
N THR A 19 -18.73 -3.02 12.34
CA THR A 19 -18.63 -1.80 11.51
C THR A 19 -17.70 -0.74 12.12
N LEU A 20 -17.57 -0.72 13.46
CA LEU A 20 -16.69 0.21 14.17
C LEU A 20 -15.20 -0.19 14.08
N TYR A 21 -14.91 -1.49 13.90
CA TYR A 21 -13.57 -1.97 13.52
C TYR A 21 -13.36 -1.77 12.02
N SER A 22 -13.52 -0.52 11.57
CA SER A 22 -13.13 -0.12 10.21
C SER A 22 -11.65 -0.47 10.03
N GLN A 23 -11.34 -1.22 8.97
CA GLN A 23 -9.97 -1.56 8.63
C GLN A 23 -9.22 -0.26 8.35
N SER A 24 -8.32 0.12 9.26
CA SER A 24 -7.36 1.20 9.01
C SER A 24 -6.77 0.97 7.62
N GLY A 25 -6.90 1.95 6.71
CA GLY A 25 -6.37 1.83 5.36
C GLY A 25 -4.91 1.41 5.44
N ASN A 26 -4.64 0.14 5.14
CA ASN A 26 -3.34 -0.45 5.42
C ASN A 26 -2.30 0.23 4.55
N LYS A 27 -1.51 1.11 5.16
CA LYS A 27 -0.37 1.78 4.51
C LYS A 27 0.55 0.70 3.98
N SER A 28 0.58 0.57 2.66
CA SER A 28 1.33 -0.48 1.99
C SER A 28 2.68 0.06 1.50
N VAL A 29 3.64 -0.84 1.34
CA VAL A 29 4.96 -0.51 0.78
C VAL A 29 4.99 -0.92 -0.68
N PHE A 30 5.19 0.05 -1.58
CA PHE A 30 5.29 -0.17 -3.01
C PHE A 30 6.74 -0.03 -3.48
N VAL A 31 7.18 -0.91 -4.36
CA VAL A 31 8.47 -0.82 -5.05
C VAL A 31 8.23 -0.78 -6.55
N LEU A 32 8.51 0.37 -7.16
CA LEU A 32 8.28 0.63 -8.58
C LEU A 32 9.58 0.42 -9.36
N VAL A 33 9.62 -0.63 -10.18
CA VAL A 33 10.79 -1.02 -10.97
C VAL A 33 10.53 -0.68 -12.45
N HIS A 34 11.45 0.05 -13.06
CA HIS A 34 11.33 0.47 -14.46
C HIS A 34 11.81 -0.63 -15.43
N GLY A 35 11.40 -0.51 -16.69
CA GLY A 35 11.87 -1.38 -17.78
C GLY A 35 13.27 -1.04 -18.29
N THR A 36 13.72 -1.75 -19.33
CA THR A 36 15.12 -1.80 -19.79
C THR A 36 15.71 -0.49 -20.34
N TRP A 37 14.89 0.53 -20.58
CA TRP A 37 15.32 1.84 -21.12
C TRP A 37 14.79 3.02 -20.29
N GLY A 38 14.25 2.75 -19.11
CA GLY A 38 13.72 3.76 -18.20
C GLY A 38 14.64 4.02 -17.01
N GLY A 39 14.18 4.90 -16.12
CA GLY A 39 14.74 5.04 -14.78
C GLY A 39 13.63 5.23 -13.76
N GLY A 40 13.98 5.29 -12.48
CA GLY A 40 13.02 5.53 -11.40
C GLY A 40 12.27 6.86 -11.54
N TRP A 41 12.75 7.79 -12.36
CA TRP A 41 12.09 9.06 -12.69
C TRP A 41 10.76 8.88 -13.45
N ALA A 42 10.59 7.79 -14.22
CA ALA A 42 9.36 7.55 -14.98
C ALA A 42 8.12 7.38 -14.09
N PHE A 43 8.32 6.97 -12.83
CA PHE A 43 7.26 6.76 -11.86
C PHE A 43 7.07 7.92 -10.86
N LYS A 44 7.63 9.11 -11.15
CA LYS A 44 7.53 10.25 -10.23
C LYS A 44 6.09 10.64 -9.90
N GLU A 45 5.21 10.63 -10.90
CA GLU A 45 3.79 10.99 -10.72
C GLU A 45 3.03 9.90 -9.95
N VAL A 46 3.32 8.62 -10.25
CA VAL A 46 2.74 7.47 -9.55
C VAL A 46 3.14 7.45 -8.08
N ASP A 47 4.39 7.78 -7.76
CA ASP A 47 4.89 7.97 -6.41
C ASP A 47 4.09 9.04 -5.67
N SER A 48 3.87 10.23 -6.28
CA SER A 48 3.05 11.30 -5.66
C SER A 48 1.66 10.79 -5.28
N LEU A 49 0.96 10.14 -6.20
CA LEU A 49 -0.40 9.65 -5.97
C LEU A 49 -0.47 8.58 -4.87
N LEU A 50 0.50 7.66 -4.84
CA LEU A 50 0.53 6.58 -3.84
C LEU A 50 0.95 7.10 -2.46
N SER A 51 1.92 8.02 -2.43
CA SER A 51 2.43 8.67 -1.22
C SER A 51 1.39 9.62 -0.60
N GLU A 52 0.61 10.34 -1.40
CA GLU A 52 -0.53 11.16 -0.95
C GLU A 52 -1.62 10.32 -0.26
N ASN A 53 -1.81 9.08 -0.71
CA ASN A 53 -2.68 8.11 -0.06
C ASN A 53 -2.07 7.49 1.21
N GLY A 54 -0.92 7.98 1.66
CA GLY A 54 -0.25 7.58 2.90
C GLY A 54 0.58 6.29 2.79
N ASN A 55 0.82 5.79 1.57
CA ASN A 55 1.66 4.62 1.33
C ASN A 55 3.16 4.99 1.30
N ILE A 56 4.02 3.99 1.47
CA ILE A 56 5.48 4.18 1.35
C ILE A 56 5.88 3.68 -0.05
N VAL A 57 6.59 4.51 -0.82
CA VAL A 57 6.97 4.17 -2.19
C VAL A 57 8.48 4.25 -2.37
N TYR A 58 9.06 3.22 -2.99
CA TYR A 58 10.45 3.20 -3.44
C TYR A 58 10.50 3.09 -4.96
N ARG A 59 11.32 3.93 -5.59
CA ARG A 59 11.52 3.96 -7.04
C ARG A 59 13.01 3.83 -7.40
N PRO A 60 13.61 2.63 -7.20
CA PRO A 60 15.02 2.40 -7.51
C PRO A 60 15.29 2.53 -9.00
N THR A 61 16.44 3.11 -9.35
CA THR A 61 16.98 3.01 -10.71
C THR A 61 18.00 1.88 -10.77
N LEU A 62 17.81 0.96 -11.73
CA LEU A 62 18.71 -0.16 -12.00
C LEU A 62 20.08 0.33 -12.48
N THR A 63 21.13 -0.39 -12.12
CA THR A 63 22.50 -0.12 -12.57
C THR A 63 22.63 -0.28 -14.08
N GLY A 64 23.52 0.49 -14.72
CA GLY A 64 23.74 0.45 -16.17
C GLY A 64 22.81 1.35 -17.00
N GLN A 65 21.86 2.07 -16.37
CA GLN A 65 20.94 3.02 -17.03
C GLN A 65 21.42 4.48 -16.98
N GLY A 66 22.72 4.71 -16.80
CA GLY A 66 23.32 6.06 -16.86
C GLY A 66 22.98 7.01 -15.69
N GLU A 67 22.02 6.70 -14.82
CA GLU A 67 21.61 7.56 -13.71
C GLU A 67 22.57 7.51 -12.49
N ARG A 68 23.44 6.49 -12.44
CA ARG A 68 24.50 6.35 -11.44
C ARG A 68 25.78 5.89 -12.13
N VAL A 69 26.88 6.59 -11.89
CA VAL A 69 28.22 6.10 -12.22
C VAL A 69 28.62 5.13 -11.10
N HIS A 70 28.28 3.86 -11.24
CA HIS A 70 28.82 2.85 -10.33
C HIS A 70 30.28 2.67 -10.70
N PHE A 71 31.20 2.85 -9.75
CA PHE A 71 32.62 2.58 -9.97
C PHE A 71 32.75 1.21 -10.63
N ILE A 72 33.42 1.18 -11.79
CA ILE A 72 33.84 -0.06 -12.41
C ILE A 72 34.70 -0.77 -11.35
N ILE A 73 34.25 -1.93 -10.88
CA ILE A 73 35.19 -2.83 -10.23
C ILE A 73 36.02 -3.39 -11.38
N THR A 74 37.26 -2.92 -11.48
CA THR A 74 38.28 -3.45 -12.39
C THR A 74 38.57 -4.90 -12.05
#